data_AF-A0A6P7YHB5-F1
#
_entry.id   AF-A0A6P7YHB5-F1
#
_cell.length_a   1.000
_cell.length_b   1.000
_cell.length_c   1.000
_cell.angle_alpha   90.00
_cell.angle_beta   90.00
_cell.angle_gamma   90.00
#
_symmetry.space_group_name_H-M   'P 1'
#
loop_
_entity.id
_entity.type
_entity.pdbx_description
1 polymer ?
#
loop_
_entity_poly.entity_id
_entity_poly.type
_entity_poly.pdbx_seq_one_letter_code
_entity_poly.pdbx_strand_id
1 'polypeptide(L)'
;MYTAWIGRDWEEPAAQTESEGCLQHVTCRDASVRMRRMEEYVAAVPLPAISLHNFSEKISEQQVHFHVMGMADCLLLWIGATPTLSNLAVAMCNRFDQIPVSTSLLGDMSDTTSSAFAQRLAKKTKKQVFVSYNLPHADGNFILLIENRIKKEMESFPEKF
;
A
#
# COMPACT_ATOMS: atom_id res chain seq x y z
N MET A 1 30.92 -15.77 -37.63
CA MET A 1 30.01 -16.29 -38.67
C MET A 1 28.67 -15.63 -38.43
N TYR A 2 28.40 -14.51 -39.11
CA TYR A 2 27.15 -13.75 -39.03
C TYR A 2 26.31 -14.09 -40.27
N THR A 3 25.11 -14.63 -40.09
CA THR A 3 24.03 -14.73 -41.10
C THR A 3 22.70 -14.75 -40.33
N ALA A 4 21.95 -13.65 -40.33
CA ALA A 4 20.90 -13.34 -41.31
C ALA A 4 19.57 -14.05 -40.99
N TRP A 5 18.63 -13.30 -40.40
CA TRP A 5 17.19 -13.56 -40.43
C TRP A 5 16.53 -12.35 -41.09
N ILE A 6 16.27 -12.48 -42.40
CA ILE A 6 15.41 -11.61 -43.21
C ILE A 6 14.35 -12.53 -43.82
N GLY A 7 13.08 -12.12 -43.77
CA GLY A 7 12.01 -12.63 -44.62
C GLY A 7 10.71 -12.84 -43.87
N ARG A 8 9.76 -11.90 -44.02
CA ARG A 8 8.46 -12.07 -44.71
C ARG A 8 7.39 -12.64 -43.76
N ASP A 9 6.19 -12.10 -43.59
CA ASP A 9 5.26 -11.47 -44.54
C ASP A 9 4.43 -10.37 -43.84
N TRP A 10 4.28 -9.22 -44.50
CA TRP A 10 3.26 -8.22 -44.18
C TRP A 10 2.32 -8.16 -45.38
N GLU A 11 1.18 -8.84 -45.26
CA GLU A 11 0.12 -8.86 -46.28
C GLU A 11 -0.88 -7.73 -46.00
N GLU A 12 -1.06 -6.88 -47.01
CA GLU A 12 -1.94 -5.72 -47.03
C GLU A 12 -3.15 -6.05 -47.91
N PRO A 13 -4.40 -6.06 -47.39
CA PRO A 13 -5.56 -6.21 -48.25
C PRO A 13 -6.11 -4.84 -48.69
N ALA A 14 -6.17 -4.71 -50.02
CA ALA A 14 -6.70 -3.59 -50.78
C ALA A 14 -8.17 -3.27 -50.48
N ALA A 15 -8.48 -1.98 -50.63
CA ALA A 15 -9.82 -1.43 -50.69
C ALA A 15 -10.62 -1.96 -51.90
N GLN A 16 -11.91 -2.19 -51.70
CA GLN A 16 -12.90 -2.31 -52.77
C GLN A 16 -14.11 -1.41 -52.46
N THR A 17 -14.52 -0.67 -53.48
CA THR A 17 -15.58 0.32 -53.54
C THR A 17 -16.92 -0.26 -54.03
N GLU A 18 -17.99 0.32 -53.48
CA GLU A 18 -19.34 0.55 -54.05
C GLU A 18 -20.28 -0.63 -54.34
N SER A 19 -21.46 -0.63 -53.69
CA SER A 19 -22.70 -0.10 -54.32
C SER A 19 -23.92 -0.19 -53.39
N GLU A 20 -24.60 0.95 -53.30
CA GLU A 20 -26.05 1.20 -53.33
C GLU A 20 -27.05 0.57 -52.32
N GLY A 21 -27.76 1.47 -51.63
CA GLY A 21 -29.21 1.36 -51.50
C GLY A 21 -29.77 0.99 -50.12
N CYS A 22 -30.13 1.99 -49.31
CA CYS A 22 -31.54 2.29 -49.00
C CYS A 22 -31.61 3.36 -47.89
N LEU A 23 -31.97 4.57 -48.29
CA LEU A 23 -32.47 5.62 -47.41
C LEU A 23 -33.76 5.14 -46.75
N GLN A 24 -33.75 4.93 -45.43
CA GLN A 24 -34.94 5.15 -44.62
C GLN A 24 -34.58 6.02 -43.41
N HIS A 25 -35.06 7.27 -43.52
CA HIS A 25 -35.34 8.18 -42.44
C HIS A 25 -35.87 7.45 -41.19
N VAL A 26 -35.17 7.55 -40.07
CA VAL A 26 -35.81 7.59 -38.76
C VAL A 26 -35.34 8.86 -38.08
N THR A 27 -36.31 9.75 -37.90
CA THR A 27 -36.17 11.11 -37.41
C THR A 27 -35.59 11.16 -36.00
N CYS A 28 -34.61 12.05 -35.77
CA CYS A 28 -34.11 12.46 -34.46
C CYS A 28 -35.23 13.08 -33.60
N ARG A 29 -36.05 12.26 -32.94
CA ARG A 29 -36.94 12.68 -31.84
C ARG A 29 -37.09 11.57 -30.81
N ASP A 30 -35.97 11.13 -30.24
CA ASP A 30 -36.01 10.37 -28.98
C ASP A 30 -34.70 10.47 -28.17
N ALA A 31 -34.05 11.64 -28.22
CA ALA A 31 -32.83 11.92 -27.47
C ALA A 31 -33.10 12.40 -26.02
N SER A 32 -34.32 12.30 -25.50
CA SER A 32 -34.72 13.05 -24.29
C SER A 32 -35.28 12.24 -23.12
N VAL A 33 -35.21 10.89 -23.10
CA VAL A 33 -35.76 10.12 -21.95
C VAL A 33 -34.80 9.07 -21.35
N ARG A 34 -33.53 8.97 -21.80
CA ARG A 34 -32.52 8.12 -21.14
C ARG A 34 -31.44 8.90 -20.39
N MET A 35 -31.76 10.11 -19.98
CA MET A 35 -30.94 10.92 -19.10
C MET A 35 -31.73 11.25 -17.83
N ARG A 36 -32.16 10.19 -17.13
CA ARG A 36 -32.50 10.31 -15.72
C ARG A 36 -31.62 9.34 -14.94
N ARG A 37 -30.87 9.93 -14.02
CA ARG A 37 -30.31 9.29 -12.83
C ARG A 37 -29.02 8.49 -13.06
N MET A 38 -27.95 9.23 -13.30
CA MET A 38 -26.61 8.84 -12.83
C MET A 38 -25.96 10.01 -12.08
N GLU A 39 -26.77 10.79 -11.39
CA GLU A 39 -26.37 11.66 -10.27
C GLU A 39 -26.65 10.93 -8.96
N GLU A 40 -26.21 9.67 -8.85
CA GLU A 40 -26.44 8.86 -7.67
C GLU A 40 -25.08 8.47 -7.07
N TYR A 41 -24.74 9.25 -6.04
CA TYR A 41 -23.89 8.84 -4.92
C TYR A 41 -22.40 8.70 -5.17
N VAL A 42 -21.74 9.80 -5.53
CA VAL A 42 -20.44 10.06 -4.89
C VAL A 42 -20.77 10.52 -3.47
N ALA A 43 -21.04 9.56 -2.57
CA ALA A 43 -20.85 9.84 -1.16
C ALA A 43 -19.45 10.45 -1.07
N ALA A 44 -19.33 11.62 -0.44
CA ALA A 44 -18.03 12.18 -0.14
C ALA A 44 -17.24 11.10 0.58
N VAL A 45 -16.39 10.37 -0.14
CA VAL A 45 -15.40 9.48 0.47
C VAL A 45 -14.60 10.47 1.28
N PRO A 46 -14.64 10.39 2.63
CA PRO A 46 -13.79 11.24 3.43
C PRO A 46 -12.39 10.99 2.88
N LEU A 47 -11.75 12.03 2.33
CA LEU A 47 -10.36 11.92 1.91
C LEU A 47 -9.63 11.22 3.06
N PRO A 48 -8.84 10.17 2.79
CA PRO A 48 -8.16 9.45 3.86
C PRO A 48 -7.36 10.43 4.69
N ALA A 49 -7.90 10.80 5.85
CA ALA A 49 -7.27 11.79 6.70
C ALA A 49 -6.04 11.12 7.28
N ILE A 50 -4.86 11.64 6.93
CA ILE A 50 -3.60 11.17 7.52
C ILE A 50 -3.71 11.44 9.02
N SER A 51 -3.74 10.38 9.83
CA SER A 51 -3.81 10.48 11.28
C SER A 51 -2.41 10.31 11.86
N LEU A 52 -1.97 11.27 12.65
CA LEU A 52 -0.70 11.18 13.37
C LEU A 52 -0.97 10.86 14.84
N HIS A 53 -0.25 9.86 15.36
CA HIS A 53 -0.25 9.51 16.77
C HIS A 53 1.19 9.36 17.22
N ASN A 54 1.58 10.13 18.23
CA ASN A 54 2.96 10.14 18.70
C ASN A 54 2.93 9.91 20.21
N PHE A 55 3.76 8.99 20.68
CA PHE A 55 3.91 8.73 22.10
C PHE A 55 5.36 8.37 22.40
N SER A 56 5.73 8.43 23.66
CA SER A 56 7.10 8.16 24.08
C SER A 56 7.08 7.45 25.41
N GLU A 57 7.93 6.45 25.55
CA GLU A 57 7.98 5.63 26.74
C GLU A 57 9.40 5.25 27.10
N LYS A 58 9.65 5.16 28.41
CA LYS A 58 10.92 4.67 28.93
C LYS A 58 10.84 3.14 29.06
N ILE A 59 11.56 2.42 28.19
CA ILE A 59 11.63 0.95 28.18
C ILE A 59 13.07 0.56 28.53
N SER A 60 13.26 -0.28 29.54
CA SER A 60 14.60 -0.77 29.95
C SER A 60 15.65 0.35 30.11
N GLU A 61 15.24 1.46 30.74
CA GLU A 61 16.04 2.67 30.98
C GLU A 61 16.30 3.59 29.76
N GLN A 62 15.97 3.16 28.55
CA GLN A 62 16.08 3.95 27.32
C GLN A 62 14.75 4.67 27.01
N GLN A 63 14.81 5.95 26.66
CA GLN A 63 13.65 6.68 26.15
C GLN A 63 13.45 6.33 24.67
N VAL A 64 12.28 5.77 24.36
CA VAL A 64 11.88 5.38 23.00
C VAL A 64 10.72 6.23 22.55
N HIS A 65 10.83 6.78 21.34
CA HIS A 65 9.78 7.56 20.70
C HIS A 65 9.10 6.71 19.62
N PHE A 66 7.78 6.81 19.57
CA PHE A 66 6.93 6.12 18.63
C PHE A 66 6.14 7.15 17.85
N HIS A 67 6.19 7.03 16.53
CA HIS A 67 5.42 7.88 15.62
C HIS A 67 4.62 6.98 14.70
N VAL A 68 3.31 7.11 14.75
CA VAL A 68 2.36 6.32 13.98
C VAL A 68 1.65 7.28 13.02
N MET A 69 1.69 6.95 11.74
CA MET A 69 0.99 7.64 10.68
C MET A 69 0.02 6.65 10.03
N GLY A 70 -1.26 6.80 10.37
CA GLY A 70 -2.36 6.06 9.77
C GLY A 70 -2.83 6.72 8.48
N MET A 71 -3.03 5.91 7.45
CA MET A 71 -3.63 6.27 6.16
C MET A 71 -4.76 5.26 5.86
N ALA A 72 -5.50 5.41 4.75
CA ALA A 72 -6.64 4.53 4.42
C ALA A 72 -6.29 3.03 4.52
N ASP A 73 -5.30 2.59 3.75
CA ASP A 73 -4.94 1.17 3.61
C ASP A 73 -3.49 0.89 4.04
N CYS A 74 -2.83 1.89 4.62
CA CYS A 74 -1.43 1.84 4.99
C CYS A 74 -1.20 2.42 6.37
N LEU A 75 -0.24 1.85 7.09
CA LEU A 75 0.20 2.29 8.40
C LEU A 75 1.72 2.48 8.35
N LEU A 76 2.23 3.63 8.76
CA LEU A 76 3.65 3.84 8.96
C LEU A 76 3.94 3.97 10.44
N LEU A 77 4.81 3.10 10.94
CA LEU A 77 5.29 3.08 12.31
C LEU A 77 6.78 3.38 12.32
N TRP A 78 7.16 4.42 13.03
CA TRP A 78 8.54 4.77 13.27
C TRP A 78 8.86 4.60 14.75
N ILE A 79 10.00 4.01 15.03
CA ILE A 79 10.49 3.69 16.37
C ILE A 79 11.94 4.14 16.45
N GLY A 80 12.26 5.06 17.35
CA GLY A 80 13.63 5.55 17.46
C GLY A 80 13.87 6.40 18.70
N ALA A 81 15.15 6.63 18.99
CA ALA A 81 15.59 7.56 20.03
C ALA A 81 16.12 8.89 19.43
N THR A 82 16.59 8.85 18.18
CA THR A 82 17.06 10.01 17.42
C THR A 82 16.20 10.17 16.17
N PRO A 83 16.01 11.38 15.63
CA PRO A 83 15.16 11.64 14.47
C PRO A 83 15.82 11.18 13.15
N THR A 84 16.20 9.91 13.08
CA THR A 84 16.80 9.26 11.91
C THR A 84 15.83 8.27 11.30
N LEU A 85 15.79 8.22 9.97
CA LEU A 85 14.97 7.28 9.21
C LEU A 85 15.89 6.28 8.51
N SER A 86 16.16 5.16 9.19
CA SER A 86 16.94 4.02 8.70
C SER A 86 16.25 2.69 9.02
N ASN A 87 16.72 1.58 8.45
CA ASN A 87 16.17 0.24 8.72
C ASN A 87 14.64 0.20 8.52
N LEU A 88 14.18 0.76 7.40
CA LEU A 88 12.78 0.81 7.00
C LEU A 88 12.43 -0.46 6.25
N ALA A 89 11.38 -1.15 6.68
CA ALA A 89 10.82 -2.28 5.97
C ALA A 89 9.33 -2.10 5.73
N VAL A 90 8.82 -2.74 4.67
CA VAL A 90 7.39 -2.79 4.37
C VAL A 90 6.93 -4.23 4.41
N ALA A 91 5.73 -4.47 4.94
CA ALA A 91 5.05 -5.75 4.84
C ALA A 91 3.62 -5.59 4.35
N MET A 92 3.18 -6.53 3.52
CA MET A 92 1.83 -6.56 2.98
C MET A 92 1.25 -7.96 3.06
N CYS A 93 -0.02 -8.04 3.44
CA CYS A 93 -0.77 -9.29 3.32
C CYS A 93 -1.10 -9.55 1.85
N ASN A 94 -1.00 -10.80 1.44
CA ASN A 94 -1.49 -11.25 0.14
C ASN A 94 -2.81 -12.00 0.34
N ARG A 95 -3.67 -12.02 -0.68
CA ARG A 95 -4.91 -12.82 -0.68
C ARG A 95 -4.64 -14.32 -0.77
N PHE A 96 -3.47 -14.71 -1.28
CA PHE A 96 -3.10 -16.09 -1.54
C PHE A 96 -2.40 -16.77 -0.35
N ASP A 97 -1.73 -16.00 0.50
CA ASP A 97 -0.90 -16.51 1.60
C ASP A 97 -1.26 -15.88 2.94
N GLN A 98 -1.27 -16.68 3.99
CA GLN A 98 -1.50 -16.19 5.36
C GLN A 98 -0.28 -15.51 5.99
N ILE A 99 0.88 -15.61 5.35
CA ILE A 99 2.15 -15.02 5.80
C ILE A 99 2.37 -13.74 4.97
N PRO A 100 2.42 -12.56 5.60
CA PRO A 100 2.69 -11.31 4.89
C PRO A 100 4.09 -11.32 4.27
N VAL A 101 4.19 -10.86 3.03
CA VAL A 101 5.47 -10.65 2.36
C VAL A 101 6.09 -9.38 2.94
N SER A 102 7.39 -9.42 3.24
CA SER A 102 8.13 -8.27 3.79
C SER A 102 9.40 -8.01 3.01
N THR A 103 9.77 -6.75 2.92
CA THR A 103 10.92 -6.28 2.15
C THR A 103 11.55 -5.10 2.88
N SER A 104 12.87 -5.18 3.11
CA SER A 104 13.64 -4.05 3.60
C SER A 104 13.83 -3.03 2.48
N LEU A 105 13.47 -1.79 2.72
CA LEU A 105 13.54 -0.67 1.77
C LEU A 105 14.81 0.17 1.99
N LEU A 106 15.20 0.37 3.25
CA LEU A 106 16.35 1.19 3.63
C LEU A 106 17.07 0.55 4.82
N GLY A 107 18.39 0.71 4.90
CA GLY A 107 19.20 0.20 6.00
C GLY A 107 19.99 -1.05 5.64
N ASP A 108 20.47 -1.74 6.67
CA ASP A 108 21.23 -2.98 6.50
C ASP A 108 20.27 -4.14 6.19
N MET A 109 20.50 -4.83 5.08
CA MET A 109 19.68 -6.00 4.69
C MET A 109 19.87 -7.19 5.64
N SER A 110 20.95 -7.21 6.42
CA SER A 110 21.18 -8.25 7.44
C SER A 110 20.31 -8.04 8.69
N ASP A 111 19.87 -6.80 8.95
CA ASP A 111 18.97 -6.50 10.04
C ASP A 111 17.53 -6.86 9.67
N THR A 112 17.09 -8.01 10.17
CA THR A 112 15.73 -8.51 9.92
C THR A 112 14.70 -7.98 10.92
N THR A 113 15.09 -7.18 11.92
CA THR A 113 14.19 -6.73 12.99
C THR A 113 13.00 -5.95 12.47
N SER A 114 13.23 -4.92 11.64
CA SER A 114 12.20 -4.08 11.01
C SER A 114 11.26 -4.92 10.13
N SER A 115 11.82 -5.80 9.30
CA SER A 115 11.07 -6.67 8.39
C SER A 115 10.16 -7.65 9.13
N ALA A 116 10.66 -8.26 10.21
CA ALA A 116 9.90 -9.19 11.06
C ALA A 116 8.80 -8.46 11.84
N PHE A 117 9.08 -7.25 12.32
CA PHE A 117 8.10 -6.40 12.99
C PHE A 117 6.96 -6.01 12.05
N ALA A 118 7.29 -5.58 10.84
CA ALA A 118 6.33 -5.25 9.80
C ALA A 118 5.43 -6.44 9.47
N GLN A 119 5.98 -7.66 9.33
CA GLN A 119 5.17 -8.87 9.09
C GLN A 119 4.18 -9.14 10.20
N ARG A 120 4.62 -9.08 11.47
CA ARG A 120 3.74 -9.33 12.62
C ARG A 120 2.59 -8.31 12.69
N LEU A 121 2.90 -7.03 12.43
CA LEU A 121 1.90 -5.97 12.42
C LEU A 121 0.96 -6.05 11.22
N ALA A 122 1.47 -6.33 10.02
CA ALA A 122 0.64 -6.53 8.82
C ALA A 122 -0.32 -7.70 9.03
N LYS A 123 0.11 -8.77 9.69
CA LYS A 123 -0.77 -9.90 10.03
C LYS A 123 -1.90 -9.51 10.99
N LYS A 124 -1.62 -8.62 11.96
CA LYS A 124 -2.59 -8.15 12.96
C LYS A 124 -3.57 -7.12 12.38
N THR A 125 -3.08 -6.17 11.59
CA THR A 125 -3.89 -5.06 11.03
C THR A 125 -4.56 -5.40 9.72
N LYS A 126 -4.06 -6.40 8.98
CA LYS A 126 -4.48 -6.74 7.60
C LYS A 126 -4.31 -5.60 6.60
N LYS A 127 -3.52 -4.58 6.95
CA LYS A 127 -3.15 -3.44 6.10
C LYS A 127 -1.69 -3.55 5.65
N GLN A 128 -1.28 -2.69 4.73
CA GLN A 128 0.14 -2.52 4.42
C GLN A 128 0.81 -1.77 5.57
N VAL A 129 1.92 -2.30 6.10
CA VAL A 129 2.62 -1.70 7.24
C VAL A 129 4.06 -1.39 6.88
N PHE A 130 4.46 -0.14 7.11
CA PHE A 130 5.83 0.33 7.04
C PHE A 130 6.37 0.44 8.46
N VAL A 131 7.54 -0.14 8.73
CA VAL A 131 8.19 -0.07 10.03
C VAL A 131 9.61 0.43 9.87
N SER A 132 9.94 1.51 10.56
CA SER A 132 11.31 2.01 10.72
C SER A 132 11.75 1.74 12.16
N TYR A 133 12.86 1.01 12.33
CA TYR A 133 13.39 0.67 13.65
C TYR A 133 14.81 1.23 13.82
N ASN A 134 14.94 2.26 14.66
CA ASN A 134 16.12 3.13 14.77
C ASN A 134 16.70 3.15 16.19
N LEU A 135 16.79 1.99 16.83
CA LEU A 135 17.31 1.87 18.19
C LEU A 135 18.69 1.18 18.21
N PRO A 136 19.72 1.81 18.79
CA PRO A 136 20.99 1.14 19.06
C PRO A 136 20.75 0.15 20.21
N HIS A 137 21.06 -1.13 20.00
CA HIS A 137 20.80 -2.27 20.89
C HIS A 137 19.41 -2.91 20.76
N ALA A 138 19.25 -3.68 19.69
CA ALA A 138 18.07 -4.50 19.43
C ALA A 138 18.20 -5.89 20.09
N ASP A 139 18.40 -5.95 21.42
CA ASP A 139 18.37 -7.23 22.12
C ASP A 139 16.97 -7.85 22.01
N GLY A 140 16.88 -9.17 21.83
CA GLY A 140 15.59 -9.86 21.62
C GLY A 140 14.54 -9.55 22.71
N ASN A 141 14.98 -9.40 23.96
CA ASN A 141 14.12 -9.00 25.08
C ASN A 141 13.58 -7.57 24.92
N PHE A 142 14.43 -6.64 24.48
CA PHE A 142 14.05 -5.24 24.28
C PHE A 142 13.06 -5.09 23.12
N ILE A 143 13.29 -5.80 22.01
CA ILE A 143 12.36 -5.87 20.87
C ILE A 143 10.99 -6.37 21.34
N LEU A 144 10.94 -7.40 22.20
CA LEU A 144 9.70 -7.95 22.72
C LEU A 144 8.93 -6.94 23.60
N LEU A 145 9.64 -6.17 24.43
CA LEU A 145 9.02 -5.11 25.25
C LEU A 145 8.39 -4.03 24.37
N ILE A 146 9.09 -3.60 23.33
CA ILE A 146 8.60 -2.64 22.33
C ILE A 146 7.35 -3.19 21.63
N GLU A 147 7.38 -4.45 21.21
CA GLU A 147 6.23 -5.10 20.57
C GLU A 147 5.02 -5.19 21.49
N ASN A 148 5.21 -5.61 22.74
CA ASN A 148 4.14 -5.66 23.71
C ASN A 148 3.57 -4.27 23.98
N ARG A 149 4.42 -3.24 23.98
CA ARG A 149 3.97 -1.87 24.20
C ARG A 149 3.11 -1.35 23.06
N ILE A 150 3.52 -1.60 21.82
CA ILE A 150 2.74 -1.24 20.63
C ILE A 150 1.43 -2.02 20.59
N LYS A 151 1.44 -3.32 20.93
CA LYS A 151 0.21 -4.12 21.00
C LYS A 151 -0.81 -3.53 21.98
N LYS A 152 -0.36 -3.11 23.17
CA LYS A 152 -1.20 -2.41 24.15
C LYS A 152 -1.73 -1.08 23.64
N GLU A 153 -0.90 -0.31 22.93
CA GLU A 153 -1.33 0.97 22.33
C GLU A 153 -2.40 0.74 21.27
N MET A 154 -2.24 -0.26 20.41
CA MET A 154 -3.23 -0.64 19.40
C MET A 154 -4.56 -1.09 20.02
N GLU A 155 -4.52 -1.73 21.19
CA GLU A 155 -5.72 -2.15 21.93
C GLU A 155 -6.41 -0.96 22.61
N SER A 156 -5.64 0.06 23.00
CA SER A 156 -6.16 1.27 23.65
C SER A 156 -6.74 2.27 22.64
N PHE A 157 -6.10 2.39 21.47
CA PHE A 157 -6.45 3.36 20.43
C PHE A 157 -6.52 2.70 19.04
N PRO A 158 -7.47 1.76 18.82
CA PRO A 158 -7.57 1.04 17.55
C PRO A 158 -7.82 1.97 16.35
N GLU A 159 -8.43 3.14 16.56
CA GLU A 159 -8.71 4.13 15.53
C GLU A 159 -7.45 4.83 14.98
N LYS A 160 -6.30 4.66 15.63
CA LYS A 160 -5.02 5.26 15.22
C LYS A 160 -4.16 4.33 14.36
N PHE A 161 -4.57 3.07 14.17
CA PHE A 161 -3.78 2.01 13.52
C PHE A 161 -4.48 1.35 12.32
#